data_AF-A0A1Y2H2A1-F1
#
_entry.id   AF-A0A1Y2H2A1-F1
#
_cell.length_a   1.000
_cell.length_b   1.000
_cell.length_c   1.000
_cell.angle_alpha   90.00
_cell.angle_beta   90.00
_cell.angle_gamma   90.00
#
_symmetry.space_group_name_H-M   'P 1'
#
loop_
_entity.id
_entity.type
_entity.pdbx_description
1 polymer ?
#
loop_
_entity_poly.entity_id
_entity_poly.type
_entity_poly.pdbx_seq_one_letter_code
_entity_poly.pdbx_strand_id
1 'polypeptide(L)'
;MEESQRNPVPESNLVRTEQVIEATSEEVAKSQELMQAVAEGKVNKVEQLLKEGANHSARAAHGRTMLHFATMVGSLPIVKLLLSYGHPWNLVDDDYKSVGDYAKSFNQPEIYDFLLEEGVRTELLMGLMQRKLKAELLKEKQEEQEGEEKEEKEEEKHVDQKEVEALVNVTSEDVEPSNSSLSEKDKPSTEPASKKQKVESASEVPNASYLSQPLHYTDDGDRLLDAERNGVMMGWELPLMVRHAEVICPEEGLRVLNVGFGLGLIDKELQRRSPVQHTIIEAHPDVYAYMIKEGWDKKPGVKILFGRWQDVVDQLEVYDGIFFDTFGEYYEDLRAFHEVVPNHLEEGGVYSYFNGLGATNEFFHAVYNRISELELSEMGFTVEYEEMDIGLKEEEWNGVKRAYWTLDKYYLPICRLDGF
;
A
#
# COMPACT_ATOMS: atom_id res chain seq x y z
N MET A 1 28.74 -9.61 -30.71
CA MET A 1 28.67 -10.50 -29.53
C MET A 1 29.52 -9.83 -28.47
N GLU A 2 28.89 -8.97 -27.68
CA GLU A 2 29.46 -8.32 -26.50
C GLU A 2 28.33 -8.30 -25.47
N GLU A 3 28.63 -8.85 -24.29
CA GLU A 3 27.72 -9.00 -23.15
C GLU A 3 27.39 -7.63 -22.56
N SER A 4 26.10 -7.29 -22.59
CA SER A 4 25.55 -6.17 -21.83
C SER A 4 25.43 -6.59 -20.37
N GLN A 5 26.40 -6.17 -19.56
CA GLN A 5 26.30 -6.17 -18.10
C GLN A 5 25.12 -5.30 -17.68
N ARG A 6 24.02 -5.94 -17.25
CA ARG A 6 22.90 -5.26 -16.58
C ARG A 6 23.16 -5.34 -15.08
N ASN A 7 23.43 -4.18 -14.47
CA ASN A 7 23.61 -4.06 -13.02
C ASN A 7 22.28 -4.27 -12.29
N PRO A 8 22.30 -4.84 -11.07
CA PRO A 8 21.12 -5.05 -10.25
C PRO A 8 20.56 -3.74 -9.66
N VAL A 9 19.28 -3.81 -9.32
CA VAL A 9 18.36 -2.79 -8.78
C VAL A 9 18.95 -2.02 -7.57
N PRO A 10 18.70 -0.71 -7.42
CA PRO A 10 19.09 0.02 -6.21
C PRO A 10 18.19 -0.36 -5.02
N GLU A 11 18.79 -0.96 -4.00
CA GLU A 11 18.21 -1.05 -2.66
C GLU A 11 17.99 0.36 -2.10
N SER A 12 16.77 0.70 -1.70
CA SER A 12 16.54 1.91 -0.90
C SER A 12 15.67 1.60 0.32
N ASN A 13 16.26 1.94 1.48
CA ASN A 13 15.69 2.15 2.81
C ASN A 13 15.11 0.96 3.58
N LEU A 14 15.87 -0.14 3.67
CA LEU A 14 15.93 -0.91 4.91
C LEU A 14 17.10 -0.38 5.75
N VAL A 15 16.85 -0.09 7.03
CA VAL A 15 17.91 0.19 8.01
C VAL A 15 18.85 -1.02 8.05
N ARG A 16 19.96 -0.95 7.30
CA ARG A 16 21.00 -1.98 7.30
C ARG A 16 21.66 -2.04 8.68
N THR A 17 21.11 -2.91 9.51
CA THR A 17 21.86 -3.57 10.58
C THR A 17 21.86 -5.08 10.32
N GLU A 18 22.24 -5.47 9.11
CA GLU A 18 22.64 -6.85 8.85
C GLU A 18 24.12 -7.00 9.21
N GLN A 19 24.38 -7.43 10.44
CA GLN A 19 25.48 -8.37 10.60
C GLN A 19 25.04 -9.63 9.84
N VAL A 20 25.58 -9.85 8.65
CA VAL A 20 25.46 -11.14 7.95
C VAL A 20 26.18 -12.17 8.81
N ILE A 21 25.44 -12.84 9.69
CA ILE A 21 25.94 -14.02 10.38
C ILE A 21 26.01 -15.10 9.30
N GLU A 22 27.22 -15.40 8.81
CA GLU A 22 27.42 -16.53 7.91
C GLU A 22 26.88 -17.81 8.57
N ALA A 23 25.93 -18.48 7.92
CA ALA A 23 25.36 -19.72 8.40
C ALA A 23 26.48 -20.74 8.64
N THR A 24 26.43 -21.41 9.79
CA THR A 24 27.42 -22.43 10.13
C THR A 24 27.35 -23.61 9.16
N SER A 25 28.46 -24.33 8.99
CA SER A 25 28.47 -25.54 8.15
C SER A 25 27.45 -26.60 8.59
N GLU A 26 27.10 -26.61 9.88
CA GLU A 26 26.09 -27.50 10.45
C GLU A 26 24.67 -27.08 10.04
N GLU A 27 24.35 -25.78 10.08
CA GLU A 27 23.05 -25.24 9.65
C GLU A 27 22.81 -25.49 8.16
N VAL A 28 23.84 -25.27 7.33
CA VAL A 28 23.78 -25.55 5.88
C VAL A 28 23.52 -27.03 5.63
N ALA A 29 24.21 -27.92 6.35
CA ALA A 29 24.01 -29.37 6.22
C ALA A 29 22.58 -29.80 6.64
N LYS A 30 22.04 -29.24 7.73
CA LYS A 30 20.67 -29.53 8.18
C LYS A 30 19.62 -29.05 7.18
N SER A 31 19.80 -27.87 6.58
CA SER A 31 18.91 -27.39 5.51
C SER A 31 18.97 -28.28 4.26
N GLN A 32 20.14 -28.78 3.88
CA GLN A 32 20.27 -29.74 2.78
C GLN A 32 19.59 -31.07 3.10
N GLU A 33 19.73 -31.57 4.34
CA GLU A 33 19.06 -32.80 4.80
C GLU A 33 17.53 -32.63 4.79
N LEU A 34 17.03 -31.47 5.22
CA LEU A 34 15.61 -31.12 5.15
C LEU A 34 15.11 -31.12 3.71
N MET A 35 15.87 -30.52 2.79
CA MET A 35 15.52 -30.48 1.36
C MET A 35 15.41 -31.88 0.76
N GLN A 36 16.38 -32.75 1.07
CA GLN A 36 16.36 -34.12 0.61
C GLN A 36 15.14 -34.87 1.17
N ALA A 37 14.82 -34.70 2.46
CA ALA A 37 13.64 -35.31 3.07
C ALA A 37 12.32 -34.83 2.43
N VAL A 38 12.23 -33.55 2.07
CA VAL A 38 11.08 -32.99 1.33
C VAL A 38 10.97 -33.59 -0.06
N ALA A 39 12.08 -33.62 -0.83
CA ALA A 39 12.11 -34.16 -2.19
C ALA A 39 11.78 -35.66 -2.25
N GLU A 40 12.08 -36.40 -1.17
CA GLU A 40 11.73 -37.83 -1.02
C GLU A 40 10.33 -38.06 -0.42
N GLY A 41 9.60 -37.01 -0.04
CA GLY A 41 8.27 -37.12 0.56
C GLY A 41 8.24 -37.70 1.99
N LYS A 42 9.36 -37.67 2.72
CA LYS A 42 9.50 -38.27 4.05
C LYS A 42 8.93 -37.39 5.17
N VAL A 43 7.60 -37.33 5.28
CA VAL A 43 6.86 -36.46 6.23
C VAL A 43 7.45 -36.48 7.66
N ASN A 44 7.65 -37.66 8.25
CA ASN A 44 8.16 -37.78 9.62
C ASN A 44 9.58 -37.23 9.79
N LYS A 45 10.42 -37.37 8.76
CA LYS A 45 11.80 -36.86 8.79
C LYS A 45 11.82 -35.34 8.61
N VAL A 46 10.94 -34.81 7.76
CA VAL A 46 10.72 -33.36 7.64
C VAL A 46 10.30 -32.78 8.98
N GLU A 47 9.32 -33.38 9.65
CA GLU A 47 8.84 -32.92 10.97
C GLU A 47 9.95 -32.93 12.02
N GLN A 48 10.73 -34.02 12.07
CA GLN A 48 11.87 -34.11 12.97
C GLN A 48 12.87 -32.96 12.73
N LEU A 49 13.26 -32.73 11.47
CA LEU A 49 14.27 -31.72 11.13
C LEU A 49 13.78 -30.30 11.41
N LEU A 50 12.50 -30.00 11.18
CA LEU A 50 11.90 -28.71 11.54
C LEU A 50 11.90 -28.48 13.06
N LYS A 51 11.60 -29.52 13.86
CA LYS A 51 11.70 -29.47 15.34
C LYS A 51 13.13 -29.24 15.82
N GLU A 52 14.12 -29.74 15.07
CA GLU A 52 15.54 -29.52 15.33
C GLU A 52 16.04 -28.13 14.87
N GLY A 53 15.15 -27.27 14.37
CA GLY A 53 15.47 -25.91 13.96
C GLY A 53 16.13 -25.81 12.58
N ALA A 54 15.96 -26.82 11.71
CA ALA A 54 16.45 -26.74 10.34
C ALA A 54 15.85 -25.52 9.63
N ASN A 55 16.70 -24.70 9.01
CA ASN A 55 16.25 -23.52 8.26
C ASN A 55 15.44 -23.98 7.04
N HIS A 56 14.13 -23.72 7.11
CA HIS A 56 13.16 -24.06 6.08
C HIS A 56 13.01 -22.99 5.00
N SER A 57 13.48 -21.75 5.19
CA SER A 57 13.38 -20.67 4.21
C SER A 57 14.56 -20.62 3.22
N ALA A 58 15.52 -21.54 3.35
CA ALA A 58 16.66 -21.65 2.44
C ALA A 58 16.23 -21.85 0.97
N ARG A 59 16.91 -21.13 0.07
CA ARG A 59 16.76 -21.27 -1.39
C ARG A 59 17.74 -22.28 -1.96
N ALA A 60 17.24 -23.17 -2.81
CA ALA A 60 18.01 -24.13 -3.58
C ALA A 60 18.53 -23.52 -4.90
N ALA A 61 19.07 -24.38 -5.77
CA ALA A 61 19.29 -24.03 -7.16
C ALA A 61 17.98 -23.56 -7.83
N HIS A 62 18.10 -22.60 -8.74
CA HIS A 62 16.98 -21.93 -9.41
C HIS A 62 16.03 -21.16 -8.46
N GLY A 63 16.50 -20.78 -7.27
CA GLY A 63 15.71 -19.98 -6.32
C GLY A 63 14.58 -20.74 -5.61
N ARG A 64 14.43 -22.05 -5.86
CA ARG A 64 13.34 -22.87 -5.33
C ARG A 64 13.42 -23.04 -3.81
N THR A 65 12.29 -22.97 -3.15
CA THR A 65 12.17 -23.18 -1.69
C THR A 65 11.67 -24.58 -1.36
N MET A 66 11.69 -24.96 -0.08
CA MET A 66 11.10 -26.22 0.40
C MET A 66 9.64 -26.38 -0.03
N LEU A 67 8.87 -25.29 -0.03
CA LEU A 67 7.47 -25.33 -0.40
C LEU A 67 7.28 -25.63 -1.89
N HIS A 68 8.17 -25.14 -2.76
CA HIS A 68 8.19 -25.53 -4.18
C HIS A 68 8.41 -27.03 -4.33
N PHE A 69 9.41 -27.61 -3.65
CA PHE A 69 9.67 -29.05 -3.72
C PHE A 69 8.51 -29.87 -3.15
N ALA A 70 7.90 -29.44 -2.04
CA ALA A 70 6.76 -30.13 -1.44
C ALA A 70 5.56 -30.18 -2.40
N THR A 71 5.31 -29.08 -3.13
CA THR A 71 4.30 -29.02 -4.19
C THR A 71 4.68 -29.87 -5.40
N MET A 72 5.95 -29.83 -5.87
CA MET A 72 6.41 -30.71 -6.96
C MET A 72 6.19 -32.20 -6.65
N VAL A 73 6.43 -32.60 -5.41
CA VAL A 73 6.19 -33.97 -4.92
C VAL A 73 4.69 -34.28 -4.75
N GLY A 74 3.86 -33.25 -4.61
CA GLY A 74 2.42 -33.39 -4.37
C GLY A 74 2.07 -33.80 -2.94
N SER A 75 2.93 -33.45 -1.97
CA SER A 75 2.75 -33.86 -0.58
C SER A 75 2.07 -32.76 0.25
N LEU A 76 0.74 -32.74 0.24
CA LEU A 76 -0.07 -31.84 1.09
C LEU A 76 0.33 -31.90 2.58
N PRO A 77 0.67 -33.06 3.18
CA PRO A 77 1.15 -33.11 4.56
C PRO A 77 2.44 -32.31 4.80
N ILE A 78 3.38 -32.33 3.85
CA ILE A 78 4.62 -31.55 3.95
C ILE A 78 4.35 -30.07 3.75
N VAL A 79 3.48 -29.70 2.80
CA VAL A 79 3.03 -28.32 2.58
C VAL A 79 2.45 -27.73 3.86
N LYS A 80 1.48 -28.43 4.48
CA LYS A 80 0.86 -28.05 5.76
C LYS A 80 1.91 -27.87 6.85
N LEU A 81 2.83 -28.83 6.96
CA LEU A 81 3.86 -28.82 7.98
C LEU A 81 4.79 -27.62 7.82
N LEU A 82 5.33 -27.36 6.62
CA LEU A 82 6.19 -26.19 6.37
C LEU A 82 5.51 -24.87 6.71
N LEU A 83 4.25 -24.69 6.30
CA LEU A 83 3.48 -23.47 6.59
C LEU A 83 3.18 -23.29 8.08
N SER A 84 2.90 -24.37 8.81
CA SER A 84 2.72 -24.30 10.27
C SER A 84 3.97 -23.90 11.05
N TYR A 85 5.16 -24.04 10.45
CA TYR A 85 6.43 -23.53 10.99
C TYR A 85 6.75 -22.11 10.49
N GLY A 86 5.82 -21.45 9.80
CA GLY A 86 6.00 -20.07 9.31
C GLY A 86 6.87 -19.98 8.06
N HIS A 87 6.94 -21.02 7.23
CA HIS A 87 7.56 -20.89 5.92
C HIS A 87 6.81 -19.84 5.08
N PRO A 88 7.49 -18.87 4.43
CA PRO A 88 6.81 -17.85 3.65
C PRO A 88 6.06 -18.45 2.45
N TRP A 89 4.77 -18.12 2.33
CA TRP A 89 3.88 -18.65 1.29
C TRP A 89 4.09 -17.99 -0.09
N ASN A 90 4.62 -16.76 -0.10
CA ASN A 90 4.67 -15.86 -1.25
C ASN A 90 6.04 -15.79 -1.95
N LEU A 91 6.94 -16.75 -1.71
CA LEU A 91 8.23 -16.78 -2.39
C LEU A 91 8.09 -17.32 -3.82
N VAL A 92 8.84 -16.72 -4.73
CA VAL A 92 8.97 -17.17 -6.13
C VAL A 92 10.36 -17.70 -6.43
N ASP A 93 10.46 -18.61 -7.38
CA ASP A 93 11.73 -19.10 -7.93
C ASP A 93 12.39 -18.07 -8.89
N ASP A 94 13.53 -18.43 -9.50
CA ASP A 94 14.27 -17.54 -10.39
C ASP A 94 13.51 -17.23 -11.71
N ASP A 95 12.48 -18.02 -12.04
CA ASP A 95 11.58 -17.82 -13.18
C ASP A 95 10.28 -17.08 -12.78
N TYR A 96 10.26 -16.49 -11.57
CA TYR A 96 9.11 -15.79 -10.97
C TYR A 96 7.87 -16.67 -10.78
N LYS A 97 8.03 -18.00 -10.71
CA LYS A 97 6.94 -18.93 -10.44
C LYS A 97 6.73 -19.09 -8.95
N SER A 98 5.49 -18.92 -8.52
CA SER A 98 5.03 -19.15 -7.15
C SER A 98 4.70 -20.62 -6.90
N VAL A 99 4.52 -21.00 -5.63
CA VAL A 99 4.05 -22.34 -5.26
C VAL A 99 2.66 -22.68 -5.81
N GLY A 100 1.80 -21.67 -6.04
CA GLY A 100 0.51 -21.86 -6.71
C GLY A 100 0.65 -22.17 -8.20
N ASP A 101 1.61 -21.55 -8.88
CA ASP A 101 1.93 -21.86 -10.29
C ASP A 101 2.38 -23.32 -10.43
N TYR A 102 3.20 -23.80 -9.49
CA TYR A 102 3.59 -25.20 -9.42
C TYR A 102 2.36 -26.10 -9.20
N ALA A 103 1.53 -25.83 -8.19
CA ALA A 103 0.34 -26.64 -7.90
C ALA A 103 -0.59 -26.75 -9.12
N LYS A 104 -0.81 -25.65 -9.85
CA LYS A 104 -1.53 -25.64 -11.13
C LYS A 104 -0.85 -26.49 -12.19
N SER A 105 0.46 -26.29 -12.44
CA SER A 105 1.20 -27.02 -13.48
C SER A 105 1.26 -28.53 -13.27
N PHE A 106 1.21 -28.98 -12.01
CA PHE A 106 1.17 -30.39 -11.63
C PHE A 106 -0.25 -30.93 -11.44
N ASN A 107 -1.30 -30.14 -11.72
CA ASN A 107 -2.71 -30.50 -11.59
C ASN A 107 -3.08 -30.98 -10.16
N GLN A 108 -2.73 -30.17 -9.15
CA GLN A 108 -2.93 -30.45 -7.72
C GLN A 108 -3.90 -29.44 -7.08
N PRO A 109 -5.21 -29.55 -7.35
CA PRO A 109 -6.20 -28.59 -6.86
C PRO A 109 -6.27 -28.53 -5.34
N GLU A 110 -6.17 -29.66 -4.62
CA GLU A 110 -6.25 -29.63 -3.15
C GLU A 110 -5.06 -28.90 -2.50
N ILE A 111 -3.88 -28.94 -3.14
CA ILE A 111 -2.72 -28.18 -2.67
C ILE A 111 -2.86 -26.71 -3.05
N TYR A 112 -3.35 -26.40 -4.25
CA TYR A 112 -3.61 -25.03 -4.68
C TYR A 112 -4.58 -24.31 -3.74
N ASP A 113 -5.74 -24.92 -3.47
CA ASP A 113 -6.78 -24.34 -2.61
C ASP A 113 -6.25 -24.14 -1.19
N PHE A 114 -5.52 -25.12 -0.65
CA PHE A 114 -4.92 -24.99 0.67
C PHE A 114 -3.88 -23.86 0.74
N LEU A 115 -3.01 -23.73 -0.27
CA LEU A 115 -2.02 -22.66 -0.34
C LEU A 115 -2.67 -21.28 -0.45
N LEU A 116 -3.75 -21.16 -1.23
CA LEU A 116 -4.51 -19.92 -1.40
C LEU A 116 -5.10 -19.49 -0.06
N GLU A 117 -5.80 -20.39 0.63
CA GLU A 117 -6.43 -20.10 1.93
C GLU A 117 -5.37 -19.79 3.02
N GLU A 118 -4.21 -20.44 2.99
CA GLU A 118 -3.13 -20.07 3.93
C GLU A 118 -2.47 -18.72 3.59
N GLY A 119 -2.37 -18.36 2.31
CA GLY A 119 -1.95 -17.02 1.90
C GLY A 119 -2.89 -15.96 2.45
N VAL A 120 -4.19 -16.13 2.20
CA VAL A 120 -5.28 -15.27 2.71
C VAL A 120 -5.21 -15.15 4.23
N ARG A 121 -5.15 -16.28 4.95
CA ARG A 121 -5.10 -16.30 6.42
C ARG A 121 -3.87 -15.58 6.96
N THR A 122 -2.71 -15.77 6.32
CA THR A 122 -1.45 -15.17 6.75
C THR A 122 -1.48 -13.65 6.55
N GLU A 123 -1.92 -13.17 5.39
CA GLU A 123 -2.02 -11.72 5.12
C GLU A 123 -3.04 -11.04 6.04
N LEU A 124 -4.22 -11.61 6.25
CA LEU A 124 -5.21 -11.07 7.20
C LEU A 124 -4.66 -10.98 8.62
N LEU A 125 -3.97 -12.04 9.09
CA LEU A 125 -3.35 -12.04 10.42
C LEU A 125 -2.24 -10.98 10.52
N MET A 126 -1.38 -10.86 9.51
CA MET A 126 -0.33 -9.85 9.49
C MET A 126 -0.90 -8.44 9.48
N GLY A 127 -1.93 -8.18 8.67
CA GLY A 127 -2.64 -6.89 8.66
C GLY A 127 -3.24 -6.55 10.03
N LEU A 128 -3.91 -7.51 10.67
CA LEU A 128 -4.45 -7.33 12.04
C LEU A 128 -3.36 -7.02 13.06
N MET A 129 -2.22 -7.72 13.00
CA MET A 129 -1.08 -7.47 13.88
C MET A 129 -0.49 -6.08 13.66
N GLN A 130 -0.30 -5.67 12.41
CA GLN A 130 0.20 -4.33 12.07
C GLN A 130 -0.73 -3.23 12.57
N ARG A 131 -2.05 -3.39 12.37
CA ARG A 131 -3.05 -2.43 12.87
C ARG A 131 -3.04 -2.34 14.40
N LYS A 132 -2.96 -3.47 15.08
CA LYS A 132 -2.88 -3.51 16.55
C LYS A 132 -1.62 -2.79 17.05
N LEU A 133 -0.47 -3.08 16.45
CA LEU A 133 0.79 -2.43 16.79
C LEU A 133 0.73 -0.91 16.54
N LYS A 134 0.18 -0.48 15.40
CA LYS A 134 -0.01 0.93 15.07
C LYS A 134 -0.90 1.64 16.10
N ALA A 135 -2.00 0.99 16.52
CA ALA A 135 -2.90 1.54 17.53
C ALA A 135 -2.24 1.64 18.92
N GLU A 136 -1.43 0.66 19.31
CA GLU A 136 -0.67 0.69 20.57
C GLU A 136 0.37 1.83 20.56
N LEU A 137 1.14 1.96 19.47
CA LEU A 137 2.12 3.05 19.30
C LEU A 137 1.47 4.44 19.31
N LEU A 138 0.26 4.58 18.73
CA LEU A 138 -0.47 5.85 18.75
C LEU A 138 -0.93 6.23 20.17
N LYS A 139 -1.35 5.25 20.98
CA LYS A 139 -1.71 5.49 22.38
C LYS A 139 -0.51 5.92 23.21
N GLU A 140 0.63 5.24 23.04
CA GLU A 140 1.87 5.62 23.72
C GLU A 140 2.28 7.06 23.37
N LYS A 141 2.22 7.45 22.10
CA LYS A 141 2.52 8.83 21.67
C LYS A 141 1.56 9.87 22.27
N GLN A 142 0.27 9.54 22.39
CA GLN A 142 -0.72 10.43 23.00
C GLN A 142 -0.47 10.61 24.50
N GLU A 143 -0.15 9.52 25.21
CA GLU A 143 0.19 9.56 26.64
C GLU A 143 1.48 10.35 26.90
N GLU A 144 2.49 10.23 26.02
CA GLU A 144 3.72 11.03 26.08
C GLU A 144 3.44 12.53 25.88
N GLN A 145 2.64 12.90 24.87
CA GLN A 145 2.26 14.30 24.62
C GLN A 145 1.45 14.92 25.78
N GLU A 146 0.51 14.15 26.36
CA GLU A 146 -0.23 14.60 27.54
C GLU A 146 0.66 14.74 28.79
N GLY A 147 1.73 13.95 28.90
CA GLY A 147 2.75 14.06 29.94
C GLY A 147 3.59 15.33 29.78
N GLU A 148 4.12 15.56 28.58
CA GLU A 148 4.91 16.76 28.24
C GLU A 148 4.09 18.04 28.43
N GLU A 149 2.82 18.08 28.00
CA GLU A 149 1.94 19.23 28.22
C GLU A 149 1.65 19.50 29.72
N LYS A 150 1.62 18.45 30.55
CA LYS A 150 1.43 18.60 32.00
C LYS A 150 2.69 19.15 32.67
N GLU A 151 3.86 18.68 32.26
CA GLU A 151 5.15 19.19 32.75
C GLU A 151 5.38 20.65 32.33
N GLU A 152 5.09 21.03 31.07
CA GLU A 152 5.18 22.43 30.63
C GLU A 152 4.22 23.35 31.42
N LYS A 153 2.99 22.91 31.69
CA LYS A 153 2.02 23.66 32.51
C LYS A 153 2.41 23.74 34.00
N GLU A 154 3.24 22.83 34.51
CA GLU A 154 3.79 22.91 35.87
C GLU A 154 5.04 23.81 35.93
N GLU A 155 5.90 23.80 34.90
CA GLU A 155 7.04 24.69 34.80
C GLU A 155 6.61 26.16 34.62
N GLU A 156 5.61 26.46 33.79
CA GLU A 156 5.07 27.83 33.65
C GLU A 156 4.52 28.38 34.98
N LYS A 157 3.83 27.56 35.77
CA LYS A 157 3.35 27.95 37.11
C LYS A 157 4.49 28.22 38.09
N HIS A 158 5.63 27.57 37.93
CA HIS A 158 6.79 27.75 38.80
C HIS A 158 7.63 28.99 38.41
N VAL A 159 7.61 29.40 37.14
CA VAL A 159 8.23 30.65 36.66
C VAL A 159 7.44 31.87 37.15
N ASP A 160 6.10 31.83 37.08
CA ASP A 160 5.23 32.91 37.60
C ASP A 160 5.44 33.15 39.11
N GLN A 161 5.65 32.08 39.90
CA GLN A 161 5.94 32.23 41.34
C GLN A 161 7.31 32.85 41.62
N LYS A 162 8.32 32.61 40.77
CA LYS A 162 9.66 33.20 40.94
C LYS A 162 9.72 34.67 40.50
N GLU A 163 8.94 35.08 39.50
CA GLU A 163 8.83 36.51 39.14
C GLU A 163 8.05 37.31 40.19
N VAL A 164 7.05 36.69 40.85
CA VAL A 164 6.32 37.34 41.96
C VAL A 164 7.18 37.45 43.24
N GLU A 165 8.09 36.51 43.51
CA GLU A 165 9.04 36.61 44.64
C GLU A 165 10.23 37.56 44.38
N ALA A 166 10.56 37.87 43.13
CA ALA A 166 11.61 38.85 42.78
C ALA A 166 11.15 40.32 42.86
N LEU A 167 9.84 40.59 43.01
CA LEU A 167 9.26 41.94 43.06
C LEU A 167 9.02 42.50 44.47
N VAL A 168 9.43 41.79 45.53
CA VAL A 168 9.20 42.24 46.93
C VAL A 168 10.47 42.79 47.63
N ASN A 169 11.63 42.81 46.98
CA ASN A 169 12.82 43.44 47.54
C ASN A 169 13.55 44.28 46.48
N VAL A 170 13.22 45.57 46.42
CA VAL A 170 14.13 46.72 46.65
C VAL A 170 13.29 48.00 46.50
N THR A 171 13.04 48.66 47.62
CA THR A 171 12.76 50.10 47.67
C THR A 171 14.04 50.83 48.07
N SER A 172 14.19 52.04 47.52
CA SER A 172 15.02 53.21 47.91
C SER A 172 16.23 53.56 47.04
N GLU A 173 16.14 54.76 46.44
CA GLU A 173 17.22 55.72 46.08
C GLU A 173 18.12 55.33 44.87
N ASP A 174 18.47 56.15 43.86
CA ASP A 174 18.43 57.59 43.58
C ASP A 174 18.53 57.86 42.05
N VAL A 175 17.79 58.90 41.61
CA VAL A 175 18.10 60.02 40.68
C VAL A 175 19.21 59.92 39.59
N GLU A 176 18.72 60.04 38.33
CA GLU A 176 19.25 60.74 37.13
C GLU A 176 20.20 60.10 36.06
N PRO A 177 20.14 60.61 34.80
CA PRO A 177 20.23 59.78 33.59
C PRO A 177 21.46 60.06 32.72
N SER A 178 21.85 59.09 31.88
CA SER A 178 22.62 59.41 30.68
C SER A 178 22.61 58.29 29.63
N ASN A 179 22.21 58.69 28.41
CA ASN A 179 22.65 58.23 27.08
C ASN A 179 23.86 57.28 27.02
N SER A 180 23.78 56.23 26.18
CA SER A 180 24.46 56.20 24.86
C SER A 180 24.52 54.78 24.26
N SER A 181 23.94 54.63 23.06
CA SER A 181 24.48 54.01 21.84
C SER A 181 25.53 52.88 21.86
N LEU A 182 25.26 51.86 21.02
CA LEU A 182 26.18 51.10 20.13
C LEU A 182 27.26 50.24 20.85
N SER A 183 27.72 49.07 20.43
CA SER A 183 27.66 48.30 19.18
C SER A 183 28.33 46.93 19.44
N GLU A 184 27.89 45.93 18.68
CA GLU A 184 28.67 44.86 18.03
C GLU A 184 29.92 44.18 18.67
N LYS A 185 29.90 42.85 18.51
CA LYS A 185 31.02 41.92 18.25
C LYS A 185 31.91 41.53 19.44
N ASP A 186 31.81 40.27 19.86
CA ASP A 186 32.81 39.26 19.43
C ASP A 186 32.42 37.85 19.89
N LYS A 187 32.34 36.93 18.93
CA LYS A 187 32.49 35.48 19.08
C LYS A 187 34.01 35.20 18.93
N PRO A 188 34.61 34.22 19.62
CA PRO A 188 34.50 32.87 19.07
C PRO A 188 34.55 31.69 20.07
N SER A 189 33.81 30.67 19.68
CA SER A 189 34.13 29.22 19.74
C SER A 189 34.70 28.62 21.03
N THR A 190 33.92 27.71 21.61
CA THR A 190 34.29 26.29 21.74
C THR A 190 33.03 25.46 22.04
N GLU A 191 32.62 24.66 21.06
CA GLU A 191 31.73 23.50 21.22
C GLU A 191 32.56 22.32 21.81
N PRO A 192 31.94 21.32 22.46
CA PRO A 192 31.09 20.38 21.73
C PRO A 192 29.77 20.07 22.45
N ALA A 193 28.67 20.36 21.76
CA ALA A 193 27.36 19.83 22.09
C ALA A 193 27.25 18.41 21.53
N SER A 194 27.03 17.45 22.43
CA SER A 194 26.56 16.11 22.11
C SER A 194 25.19 16.19 21.41
N LYS A 195 25.18 16.13 20.07
CA LYS A 195 23.95 15.96 19.30
C LYS A 195 23.44 14.53 19.53
N LYS A 196 22.49 14.39 20.46
CA LYS A 196 21.53 13.28 20.42
C LYS A 196 20.77 13.42 19.11
N GLN A 197 21.02 12.53 18.15
CA GLN A 197 20.19 12.41 16.96
C GLN A 197 18.79 11.98 17.43
N LYS A 198 17.84 12.91 17.35
CA LYS A 198 16.41 12.64 17.49
C LYS A 198 16.04 11.77 16.29
N VAL A 199 15.73 10.50 16.55
CA VAL A 199 15.13 9.60 15.56
C VAL A 199 13.70 10.08 15.38
N GLU A 200 13.47 10.91 14.36
CA GLU A 200 12.12 11.31 13.97
C GLU A 200 11.45 10.12 13.26
N SER A 201 10.63 9.35 13.99
CA SER A 201 9.66 8.44 13.39
C SER A 201 8.43 9.24 12.97
N ALA A 202 8.56 9.97 11.87
CA ALA A 202 7.44 10.59 11.19
C ALA A 202 6.54 9.48 10.63
N SER A 203 5.26 9.48 11.00
CA SER A 203 4.24 8.73 10.27
C SER A 203 4.20 9.28 8.84
N GLU A 204 4.75 8.53 7.87
CA GLU A 204 4.72 8.96 6.48
C GLU A 204 3.25 9.10 6.03
N VAL A 205 2.91 10.31 5.58
CA VAL A 205 1.61 10.63 5.03
C VAL A 205 1.43 9.82 3.73
N PRO A 206 0.32 9.08 3.54
CA PRO A 206 0.08 8.32 2.31
C PRO A 206 0.27 9.19 1.07
N ASN A 207 0.97 8.65 0.07
CA ASN A 207 1.25 9.24 -1.23
C ASN A 207 2.08 10.53 -1.21
N ALA A 208 2.65 10.94 -0.07
CA ALA A 208 3.36 12.22 0.02
C ALA A 208 4.47 12.38 -1.03
N SER A 209 5.22 11.29 -1.29
CA SER A 209 6.22 11.28 -2.36
C SER A 209 5.57 11.49 -3.74
N TYR A 210 4.50 10.76 -4.04
CA TYR A 210 3.76 10.87 -5.30
C TYR A 210 3.18 12.27 -5.53
N LEU A 211 2.57 12.88 -4.51
CA LEU A 211 1.94 14.20 -4.61
C LEU A 211 2.96 15.35 -4.74
N SER A 212 4.23 15.10 -4.41
CA SER A 212 5.29 16.10 -4.45
C SER A 212 6.10 16.12 -5.75
N GLN A 213 5.95 15.10 -6.58
CA GLN A 213 6.72 14.95 -7.82
C GLN A 213 5.89 15.39 -9.03
N PRO A 214 6.53 15.89 -10.11
CA PRO A 214 5.81 16.21 -11.34
C PRO A 214 5.33 14.95 -12.06
N LEU A 215 4.20 15.05 -12.74
CA LEU A 215 3.72 14.02 -13.66
C LEU A 215 3.91 14.43 -15.13
N HIS A 216 3.94 13.42 -15.98
CA HIS A 216 4.12 13.58 -17.41
C HIS A 216 3.03 12.83 -18.18
N TYR A 217 2.15 13.59 -18.84
CA TYR A 217 1.28 13.08 -19.88
C TYR A 217 2.11 12.92 -21.17
N THR A 218 2.04 11.76 -21.81
CA THR A 218 2.71 11.54 -23.10
C THR A 218 2.05 12.36 -24.22
N ASP A 219 2.80 12.65 -25.29
CA ASP A 219 2.34 13.49 -26.39
C ASP A 219 1.09 12.96 -27.11
N ASP A 220 0.91 11.63 -27.12
CA ASP A 220 -0.27 10.95 -27.67
C ASP A 220 -1.47 10.94 -26.70
N GLY A 221 -1.27 11.38 -25.45
CA GLY A 221 -2.27 11.37 -24.38
C GLY A 221 -2.63 9.97 -23.86
N ASP A 222 -1.84 8.95 -24.24
CA ASP A 222 -2.10 7.55 -23.93
C ASP A 222 -1.62 7.16 -22.52
N ARG A 223 -0.68 7.91 -21.93
CA ARG A 223 -0.03 7.53 -20.66
C ARG A 223 0.15 8.72 -19.76
N LEU A 224 -0.04 8.46 -18.46
CA LEU A 224 0.36 9.34 -17.37
C LEU A 224 1.48 8.65 -16.60
N LEU A 225 2.65 9.28 -16.55
CA LEU A 225 3.83 8.75 -15.90
C LEU A 225 4.27 9.64 -14.73
N ASP A 226 4.84 9.03 -13.70
CA ASP A 226 5.52 9.78 -12.64
C ASP A 226 6.95 10.18 -13.03
N ALA A 227 7.64 10.90 -12.14
CA ALA A 227 9.01 11.37 -12.37
C ALA A 227 10.03 10.22 -12.56
N GLU A 228 9.71 9.02 -12.07
CA GLU A 228 10.52 7.81 -12.25
C GLU A 228 10.09 6.96 -13.45
N ARG A 229 9.10 7.42 -14.22
CA ARG A 229 8.48 6.69 -15.34
C ARG A 229 7.72 5.44 -14.93
N ASN A 230 7.23 5.36 -13.69
CA ASN A 230 6.19 4.40 -13.36
C ASN A 230 4.88 4.82 -14.06
N GLY A 231 4.12 3.85 -14.56
CA GLY A 231 2.79 4.11 -15.11
C GLY A 231 1.83 4.45 -13.98
N VAL A 232 1.33 5.69 -13.96
CA VAL A 232 0.28 6.16 -13.03
C VAL A 232 -1.09 5.77 -13.57
N MET A 233 -1.29 5.95 -14.88
CA MET A 233 -2.49 5.51 -15.60
C MET A 233 -2.12 5.25 -17.06
N MET A 234 -2.63 4.18 -17.66
CA MET A 234 -2.28 3.78 -19.03
C MET A 234 -3.52 3.56 -19.90
N GLY A 235 -3.41 3.89 -21.19
CA GLY A 235 -4.52 3.80 -22.14
C GLY A 235 -5.03 2.40 -22.42
N TRP A 236 -4.19 1.36 -22.24
CA TRP A 236 -4.60 -0.04 -22.38
C TRP A 236 -5.74 -0.42 -21.42
N GLU A 237 -5.89 0.29 -20.30
CA GLU A 237 -6.92 0.05 -19.29
C GLU A 237 -8.32 0.52 -19.73
N LEU A 238 -8.43 1.23 -20.86
CA LEU A 238 -9.69 1.80 -21.34
C LEU A 238 -10.86 0.78 -21.37
N PRO A 239 -10.73 -0.45 -21.88
CA PRO A 239 -11.82 -1.42 -21.85
C PRO A 239 -12.29 -1.76 -20.43
N LEU A 240 -11.36 -1.82 -19.47
CA LEU A 240 -11.67 -2.07 -18.05
C LEU A 240 -12.45 -0.89 -17.47
N MET A 241 -11.95 0.33 -17.70
CA MET A 241 -12.56 1.58 -17.24
C MET A 241 -13.96 1.79 -17.81
N VAL A 242 -14.16 1.40 -19.08
CA VAL A 242 -15.50 1.40 -19.68
C VAL A 242 -16.39 0.47 -18.89
N ARG A 243 -16.00 -0.79 -18.69
CA ARG A 243 -16.84 -1.78 -17.98
C ARG A 243 -17.14 -1.35 -16.54
N HIS A 244 -16.16 -0.79 -15.83
CA HIS A 244 -16.35 -0.19 -14.51
C HIS A 244 -17.44 0.90 -14.52
N ALA A 245 -17.38 1.83 -15.47
CA ALA A 245 -18.44 2.84 -15.63
C ALA A 245 -19.81 2.22 -15.93
N GLU A 246 -19.87 1.14 -16.72
CA GLU A 246 -21.13 0.47 -17.04
C GLU A 246 -21.78 -0.18 -15.81
N VAL A 247 -20.99 -0.77 -14.92
CA VAL A 247 -21.54 -1.47 -13.74
C VAL A 247 -21.96 -0.51 -12.65
N ILE A 248 -21.25 0.62 -12.47
CA ILE A 248 -21.59 1.62 -11.44
C ILE A 248 -22.61 2.65 -11.92
N CYS A 249 -22.77 2.83 -13.24
CA CYS A 249 -23.73 3.76 -13.84
C CYS A 249 -24.50 3.08 -14.99
N PRO A 250 -25.35 2.08 -14.70
CA PRO A 250 -26.04 1.32 -15.74
C PRO A 250 -27.14 2.13 -16.46
N GLU A 251 -27.64 3.20 -15.84
CA GLU A 251 -28.69 4.07 -16.38
C GLU A 251 -28.37 5.56 -16.18
N GLU A 252 -29.14 6.41 -16.87
CA GLU A 252 -28.99 7.87 -16.80
C GLU A 252 -29.51 8.43 -15.46
N GLY A 253 -28.99 9.59 -15.06
CA GLY A 253 -29.52 10.32 -13.91
C GLY A 253 -29.04 9.82 -12.54
N LEU A 254 -28.10 8.88 -12.49
CA LEU A 254 -27.47 8.42 -11.25
C LEU A 254 -26.44 9.42 -10.71
N ARG A 255 -26.19 9.38 -9.40
CA ARG A 255 -25.10 10.09 -8.72
C ARG A 255 -23.91 9.14 -8.64
N VAL A 256 -22.79 9.54 -9.22
CA VAL A 256 -21.58 8.72 -9.26
C VAL A 256 -20.39 9.44 -8.65
N LEU A 257 -19.55 8.67 -7.97
CA LEU A 257 -18.26 9.10 -7.41
C LEU A 257 -17.13 8.36 -8.13
N ASN A 258 -16.13 9.12 -8.58
CA ASN A 258 -14.82 8.60 -8.96
C ASN A 258 -13.75 9.13 -7.99
N VAL A 259 -12.86 8.26 -7.53
CA VAL A 259 -11.72 8.60 -6.67
C VAL A 259 -10.42 8.28 -7.42
N GLY A 260 -9.77 9.34 -7.92
CA GLY A 260 -8.61 9.26 -8.80
C GLY A 260 -9.00 9.50 -10.27
N PHE A 261 -8.57 10.63 -10.84
CA PHE A 261 -8.94 11.01 -12.21
C PHE A 261 -7.97 10.42 -13.26
N GLY A 262 -6.67 10.49 -13.02
CA GLY A 262 -5.64 9.98 -13.94
C GLY A 262 -5.74 10.57 -15.37
N LEU A 263 -6.04 9.71 -16.35
CA LEU A 263 -6.26 10.09 -17.76
C LEU A 263 -7.73 10.48 -18.08
N GLY A 264 -8.61 10.38 -17.08
CA GLY A 264 -10.05 10.60 -17.20
C GLY A 264 -10.76 9.55 -18.07
N LEU A 265 -10.26 8.30 -18.10
CA LEU A 265 -10.81 7.25 -18.96
C LEU A 265 -12.22 6.86 -18.51
N ILE A 266 -12.36 6.50 -17.23
CA ILE A 266 -13.66 6.18 -16.64
C ILE A 266 -14.57 7.41 -16.63
N ASP A 267 -14.05 8.59 -16.30
CA ASP A 267 -14.82 9.84 -16.22
C ASP A 267 -15.46 10.23 -17.56
N LYS A 268 -14.72 10.02 -18.67
CA LYS A 268 -15.26 10.25 -20.03
C LYS A 268 -16.43 9.30 -20.30
N GLU A 269 -16.34 8.05 -19.86
CA GLU A 269 -17.41 7.09 -20.03
C GLU A 269 -18.61 7.40 -19.12
N LEU A 270 -18.39 7.70 -17.84
CA LEU A 270 -19.43 8.15 -16.93
C LEU A 270 -20.19 9.36 -17.49
N GLN A 271 -19.49 10.36 -18.04
CA GLN A 271 -20.15 11.51 -18.67
C GLN A 271 -21.02 11.16 -19.89
N ARG A 272 -20.69 10.10 -20.65
CA ARG A 272 -21.56 9.63 -21.75
C ARG A 272 -22.85 9.00 -21.25
N ARG A 273 -22.85 8.52 -20.00
CA ARG A 273 -24.00 7.90 -19.33
C ARG A 273 -24.91 8.92 -18.64
N SER A 274 -24.62 10.21 -18.78
CA SER A 274 -25.46 11.32 -18.31
C SER A 274 -25.89 11.21 -16.83
N PRO A 275 -24.95 11.05 -15.89
CA PRO A 275 -25.27 11.10 -14.46
C PRO A 275 -25.84 12.48 -14.08
N VAL A 276 -26.72 12.52 -13.08
CA VAL A 276 -27.21 13.80 -12.54
C VAL A 276 -26.11 14.52 -11.76
N GLN A 277 -25.20 13.75 -11.15
CA GLN A 277 -24.04 14.23 -10.41
C GLN A 277 -22.86 13.29 -10.65
N HIS A 278 -21.71 13.88 -10.97
CA HIS A 278 -20.45 13.19 -11.16
C HIS A 278 -19.40 13.84 -10.26
N THR A 279 -19.21 13.28 -9.08
CA THR A 279 -18.18 13.76 -8.15
C THR A 279 -16.85 13.11 -8.46
N ILE A 280 -15.78 13.88 -8.56
CA ILE A 280 -14.43 13.39 -8.83
C ILE A 280 -13.51 13.90 -7.72
N ILE A 281 -12.86 13.00 -7.00
CA ILE A 281 -11.77 13.33 -6.08
C ILE A 281 -10.45 13.23 -6.84
N GLU A 282 -9.63 14.27 -6.79
CA GLU A 282 -8.28 14.27 -7.37
C GLU A 282 -7.29 14.93 -6.43
N ALA A 283 -6.22 14.21 -6.09
CA ALA A 283 -5.24 14.64 -5.10
C ALA A 283 -4.02 15.32 -5.72
N HIS A 284 -3.63 14.92 -6.94
CA HIS A 284 -2.38 15.34 -7.56
C HIS A 284 -2.54 16.71 -8.25
N PRO A 285 -1.70 17.71 -7.92
CA PRO A 285 -1.80 19.05 -8.48
C PRO A 285 -1.74 19.12 -10.02
N ASP A 286 -0.85 18.34 -10.65
CA ASP A 286 -0.72 18.31 -12.12
C ASP A 286 -1.95 17.72 -12.82
N VAL A 287 -2.56 16.67 -12.24
CA VAL A 287 -3.78 16.06 -12.78
C VAL A 287 -4.95 17.02 -12.62
N TYR A 288 -5.08 17.67 -11.45
CA TYR A 288 -6.07 18.72 -11.25
C TYR A 288 -5.90 19.87 -12.24
N ALA A 289 -4.69 20.37 -12.45
CA ALA A 289 -4.41 21.42 -13.42
C ALA A 289 -4.80 21.00 -14.85
N TYR A 290 -4.55 19.73 -15.22
CA TYR A 290 -5.00 19.15 -16.48
C TYR A 290 -6.53 19.11 -16.57
N MET A 291 -7.23 18.67 -15.53
CA MET A 291 -8.71 18.65 -15.49
C MET A 291 -9.30 20.05 -15.75
N ILE A 292 -8.78 21.08 -15.08
CA ILE A 292 -9.24 22.46 -15.24
C ILE A 292 -8.94 22.98 -16.66
N LYS A 293 -7.76 22.67 -17.21
CA LYS A 293 -7.41 23.04 -18.58
C LYS A 293 -8.37 22.43 -19.61
N GLU A 294 -8.75 21.18 -19.42
CA GLU A 294 -9.71 20.46 -20.27
C GLU A 294 -11.19 20.82 -19.97
N GLY A 295 -11.44 21.71 -19.01
CA GLY A 295 -12.76 22.24 -18.70
C GLY A 295 -13.68 21.27 -17.97
N TRP A 296 -13.12 20.34 -17.19
CA TRP A 296 -13.91 19.39 -16.38
C TRP A 296 -14.80 20.07 -15.34
N ASP A 297 -14.33 21.17 -14.77
CA ASP A 297 -15.07 22.03 -13.84
C ASP A 297 -16.36 22.64 -14.42
N LYS A 298 -16.52 22.61 -15.76
CA LYS A 298 -17.65 23.19 -16.48
C LYS A 298 -18.57 22.14 -17.09
N LYS A 299 -18.25 20.85 -16.96
CA LYS A 299 -19.07 19.78 -17.53
C LYS A 299 -20.37 19.63 -16.72
N PRO A 300 -21.49 19.25 -17.38
CA PRO A 300 -22.76 19.06 -16.68
C PRO A 300 -22.66 18.06 -15.54
N GLY A 301 -23.17 18.43 -14.36
CA GLY A 301 -23.20 17.57 -13.18
C GLY A 301 -21.85 17.30 -12.51
N VAL A 302 -20.72 17.79 -13.06
CA VAL A 302 -19.38 17.52 -12.50
C VAL A 302 -19.11 18.38 -11.26
N LYS A 303 -18.68 17.74 -10.17
CA LYS A 303 -18.18 18.35 -8.93
C LYS A 303 -16.78 17.83 -8.66
N ILE A 304 -15.78 18.71 -8.66
CA ILE A 304 -14.39 18.30 -8.37
C ILE A 304 -14.06 18.61 -6.91
N LEU A 305 -13.59 17.59 -6.18
CA LEU A 305 -13.03 17.71 -4.85
C LEU A 305 -11.51 17.58 -4.96
N PHE A 306 -10.80 18.71 -4.87
CA PHE A 306 -9.34 18.71 -4.91
C PHE A 306 -8.75 18.40 -3.53
N GLY A 307 -7.95 17.35 -3.46
CA GLY A 307 -7.34 16.87 -2.22
C GLY A 307 -7.28 15.34 -2.18
N ARG A 308 -6.61 14.81 -1.15
CA ARG A 308 -6.60 13.37 -0.92
C ARG A 308 -7.97 12.93 -0.44
N TRP A 309 -8.40 11.72 -0.79
CA TRP A 309 -9.71 11.21 -0.36
C TRP A 309 -9.80 11.18 1.18
N GLN A 310 -8.70 10.88 1.87
CA GLN A 310 -8.60 10.89 3.33
C GLN A 310 -8.95 12.27 3.93
N ASP A 311 -8.65 13.36 3.21
CA ASP A 311 -8.88 14.74 3.67
C ASP A 311 -10.27 15.27 3.30
N VAL A 312 -10.93 14.66 2.30
CA VAL A 312 -12.20 15.17 1.76
C VAL A 312 -13.37 14.20 1.94
N VAL A 313 -13.16 13.03 2.56
CA VAL A 313 -14.19 12.01 2.80
C VAL A 313 -15.42 12.58 3.51
N ASP A 314 -15.24 13.49 4.48
CA ASP A 314 -16.33 14.13 5.21
C ASP A 314 -17.21 15.05 4.35
N GLN A 315 -16.78 15.37 3.12
CA GLN A 315 -17.53 16.18 2.16
C GLN A 315 -18.35 15.33 1.17
N LEU A 316 -18.20 14.01 1.24
CA LEU A 316 -18.88 13.07 0.35
C LEU A 316 -20.37 12.95 0.68
N GLU A 317 -21.14 12.79 -0.37
CA GLU A 317 -22.58 12.57 -0.31
C GLU A 317 -22.86 11.05 -0.40
N VAL A 318 -24.12 10.69 -0.63
CA VAL A 318 -24.51 9.31 -0.97
C VAL A 318 -24.60 9.19 -2.50
N TYR A 319 -24.05 8.11 -3.04
CA TYR A 319 -23.92 7.84 -4.47
C TYR A 319 -24.57 6.51 -4.83
N ASP A 320 -25.10 6.44 -6.04
CA ASP A 320 -25.65 5.20 -6.61
C ASP A 320 -24.53 4.30 -7.17
N GLY A 321 -23.39 4.91 -7.53
CA GLY A 321 -22.20 4.22 -8.02
C GLY A 321 -20.90 4.84 -7.50
N ILE A 322 -19.94 4.02 -7.06
CA ILE A 322 -18.62 4.48 -6.60
C ILE A 322 -17.52 3.70 -7.31
N PHE A 323 -16.53 4.42 -7.84
CA PHE A 323 -15.28 3.86 -8.35
C PHE A 323 -14.06 4.37 -7.59
N PHE A 324 -13.10 3.49 -7.33
CA PHE A 324 -11.85 3.81 -6.66
C PHE A 324 -10.64 3.29 -7.44
N ASP A 325 -9.75 4.20 -7.83
CA ASP A 325 -8.51 3.90 -8.57
C ASP A 325 -7.46 4.99 -8.33
N THR A 326 -6.74 4.86 -7.23
CA THR A 326 -5.72 5.83 -6.79
C THR A 326 -4.31 5.33 -7.08
N PHE A 327 -3.33 6.24 -6.98
CA PHE A 327 -1.92 5.91 -7.19
C PHE A 327 -1.04 6.39 -6.03
N GLY A 328 -0.01 5.60 -5.72
CA GLY A 328 0.92 5.88 -4.62
C GLY A 328 0.46 5.37 -3.25
N GLU A 329 -0.67 4.65 -3.22
CA GLU A 329 -1.30 4.05 -2.05
C GLU A 329 -0.94 2.58 -1.88
N TYR A 330 -1.09 2.08 -0.66
CA TYR A 330 -0.89 0.68 -0.33
C TYR A 330 -2.23 0.00 -0.04
N TYR A 331 -2.20 -1.31 0.14
CA TYR A 331 -3.41 -2.10 0.42
C TYR A 331 -4.19 -1.59 1.65
N GLU A 332 -3.53 -1.12 2.71
CA GLU A 332 -4.22 -0.56 3.87
C GLU A 332 -5.02 0.73 3.56
N ASP A 333 -4.61 1.50 2.56
CA ASP A 333 -5.37 2.68 2.11
C ASP A 333 -6.62 2.25 1.33
N LEU A 334 -6.50 1.27 0.41
CA LEU A 334 -7.65 0.67 -0.28
C LEU A 334 -8.66 0.09 0.71
N ARG A 335 -8.17 -0.66 1.70
CA ARG A 335 -8.98 -1.22 2.78
C ARG A 335 -9.65 -0.12 3.61
N ALA A 336 -8.92 0.94 3.97
CA ALA A 336 -9.49 2.07 4.69
C ALA A 336 -10.58 2.79 3.88
N PHE A 337 -10.43 2.84 2.55
CA PHE A 337 -11.50 3.33 1.68
C PHE A 337 -12.70 2.38 1.69
N HIS A 338 -12.51 1.05 1.61
CA HIS A 338 -13.59 0.07 1.73
C HIS A 338 -14.45 0.31 2.99
N GLU A 339 -13.81 0.62 4.12
CA GLU A 339 -14.51 0.88 5.40
C GLU A 339 -15.44 2.10 5.37
N VAL A 340 -15.18 3.08 4.49
CA VAL A 340 -16.03 4.28 4.39
C VAL A 340 -17.13 4.16 3.32
N VAL A 341 -16.97 3.28 2.33
CA VAL A 341 -17.92 3.11 1.22
C VAL A 341 -19.37 2.87 1.71
N PRO A 342 -19.66 2.01 2.71
CA PRO A 342 -21.04 1.79 3.18
C PRO A 342 -21.76 3.06 3.66
N ASN A 343 -21.04 4.09 4.11
CA ASN A 343 -21.63 5.36 4.54
C ASN A 343 -22.00 6.28 3.36
N HIS A 344 -21.49 5.99 2.17
CA HIS A 344 -21.58 6.82 0.98
C HIS A 344 -22.22 6.11 -0.21
N LEU A 345 -22.62 4.85 -0.07
CA LEU A 345 -23.29 4.09 -1.12
C LEU A 345 -24.79 3.96 -0.82
N GLU A 346 -25.62 4.26 -1.80
CA GLU A 346 -27.08 4.10 -1.71
C GLU A 346 -27.46 2.62 -1.58
N GLU A 347 -28.61 2.34 -0.98
CA GLU A 347 -29.16 0.98 -0.95
C GLU A 347 -29.36 0.46 -2.39
N GLY A 348 -28.77 -0.70 -2.71
CA GLY A 348 -28.76 -1.24 -4.08
C GLY A 348 -27.74 -0.59 -5.03
N GLY A 349 -26.94 0.37 -4.55
CA GLY A 349 -25.83 0.96 -5.29
C GLY A 349 -24.69 -0.03 -5.56
N VAL A 350 -23.77 0.37 -6.44
CA VAL A 350 -22.65 -0.48 -6.87
C VAL A 350 -21.31 0.19 -6.56
N TYR A 351 -20.46 -0.52 -5.84
CA TYR A 351 -19.06 -0.15 -5.64
C TYR A 351 -18.16 -1.02 -6.52
N SER A 352 -17.19 -0.38 -7.15
CA SER A 352 -16.13 -1.06 -7.91
C SER A 352 -14.80 -0.33 -7.73
N TYR A 353 -13.70 -1.00 -8.03
CA TYR A 353 -12.36 -0.46 -7.87
C TYR A 353 -11.37 -1.17 -8.79
N PHE A 354 -10.24 -0.52 -9.05
CA PHE A 354 -9.12 -1.18 -9.71
C PHE A 354 -8.32 -2.01 -8.70
N ASN A 355 -8.23 -3.33 -8.91
CA ASN A 355 -7.41 -4.20 -8.07
C ASN A 355 -6.09 -4.58 -8.75
N GLY A 356 -5.04 -3.79 -8.52
CA GLY A 356 -3.68 -4.06 -9.01
C GLY A 356 -2.85 -5.02 -8.16
N LEU A 357 -3.38 -5.55 -7.05
CA LEU A 357 -2.58 -6.32 -6.09
C LEU A 357 -2.24 -7.71 -6.62
N GLY A 358 -0.95 -8.04 -6.61
CA GLY A 358 -0.47 -9.33 -7.13
C GLY A 358 -0.58 -9.47 -8.65
N ALA A 359 -0.86 -8.40 -9.40
CA ALA A 359 -1.14 -8.42 -10.84
C ALA A 359 0.00 -8.87 -11.78
N THR A 360 1.13 -9.35 -11.23
CA THR A 360 2.21 -9.96 -11.99
C THR A 360 2.39 -11.46 -11.69
N ASN A 361 1.56 -12.03 -10.81
CA ASN A 361 1.55 -13.45 -10.50
C ASN A 361 0.11 -13.90 -10.22
N GLU A 362 -0.40 -14.84 -11.03
CA GLU A 362 -1.81 -15.22 -11.00
C GLU A 362 -2.26 -15.76 -9.63
N PHE A 363 -1.40 -16.51 -8.94
CA PHE A 363 -1.70 -17.03 -7.61
C PHE A 363 -1.75 -15.92 -6.55
N PHE A 364 -0.81 -14.97 -6.58
CA PHE A 364 -0.84 -13.84 -5.65
C PHE A 364 -2.06 -12.95 -5.89
N HIS A 365 -2.40 -12.68 -7.15
CA HIS A 365 -3.61 -11.93 -7.48
C HIS A 365 -4.87 -12.62 -6.97
N ALA A 366 -4.97 -13.95 -7.10
CA ALA A 366 -6.09 -14.72 -6.57
C ALA A 366 -6.20 -14.61 -5.04
N VAL A 367 -5.07 -14.62 -4.32
CA VAL A 367 -5.05 -14.39 -2.86
C VAL A 367 -5.58 -13.00 -2.51
N TYR A 368 -5.13 -11.95 -3.20
CA TYR A 368 -5.60 -10.59 -2.92
C TYR A 368 -7.07 -10.35 -3.32
N ASN A 369 -7.57 -10.99 -4.39
CA ASN A 369 -8.99 -10.98 -4.70
C ASN A 369 -9.81 -11.62 -3.56
N ARG A 370 -9.36 -12.78 -3.05
CA ARG A 370 -10.03 -13.46 -1.95
C ARG A 370 -10.00 -12.65 -0.65
N ILE A 371 -8.89 -11.96 -0.36
CA ILE A 371 -8.79 -11.05 0.79
C ILE A 371 -9.81 -9.91 0.66
N SER A 372 -9.83 -9.20 -0.47
CA SER A 372 -10.77 -8.09 -0.67
C SER A 372 -12.22 -8.56 -0.61
N GLU A 373 -12.54 -9.72 -1.17
CA GLU A 373 -13.86 -10.34 -1.09
C GLU A 373 -14.30 -10.55 0.37
N LEU A 374 -13.45 -11.17 1.20
CA LEU A 374 -13.76 -11.43 2.60
C LEU A 374 -13.98 -10.14 3.39
N GLU A 375 -13.11 -9.15 3.23
CA GLU A 375 -13.24 -7.88 3.96
C GLU A 375 -14.49 -7.11 3.54
N LEU A 376 -14.78 -7.04 2.24
CA LEU A 376 -16.00 -6.39 1.75
C LEU A 376 -17.26 -7.15 2.21
N SER A 377 -17.23 -8.48 2.25
CA SER A 377 -18.33 -9.27 2.82
C SER A 377 -18.53 -9.02 4.31
N GLU A 378 -17.47 -8.81 5.10
CA GLU A 378 -17.60 -8.39 6.50
C GLU A 378 -18.26 -7.00 6.63
N MET A 379 -18.15 -6.16 5.60
CA MET A 379 -18.77 -4.83 5.52
C MET A 379 -20.20 -4.85 4.93
N GLY A 380 -20.75 -6.04 4.62
CA GLY A 380 -22.10 -6.19 4.10
C GLY A 380 -22.21 -6.20 2.57
N PHE A 381 -21.09 -6.33 1.86
CA PHE A 381 -21.11 -6.46 0.40
C PHE A 381 -21.19 -7.92 -0.07
N THR A 382 -22.05 -8.18 -1.04
CA THR A 382 -21.84 -9.28 -1.97
C THR A 382 -20.85 -8.84 -3.04
N VAL A 383 -19.80 -9.63 -3.28
CA VAL A 383 -18.75 -9.34 -4.27
C VAL A 383 -18.79 -10.39 -5.38
N GLU A 384 -18.91 -9.93 -6.62
CA GLU A 384 -18.80 -10.75 -7.82
C GLU A 384 -17.59 -10.29 -8.63
N TYR A 385 -16.83 -11.21 -9.21
CA TYR A 385 -15.74 -10.89 -10.12
C TYR A 385 -16.13 -11.24 -11.56
N GLU A 386 -16.13 -10.25 -12.44
CA GLU A 386 -16.29 -10.45 -13.88
C GLU A 386 -14.91 -10.62 -14.54
N GLU A 387 -14.70 -11.73 -15.25
CA GLU A 387 -13.45 -11.97 -15.98
C GLU A 387 -13.41 -11.18 -17.29
N MET A 388 -12.31 -10.48 -17.54
CA MET A 388 -12.07 -9.73 -18.77
C MET A 388 -10.71 -10.09 -19.36
N ASP A 389 -10.67 -10.42 -20.65
CA ASP A 389 -9.40 -10.61 -21.37
C ASP A 389 -8.76 -9.25 -21.69
N ILE A 390 -7.47 -9.09 -21.34
CA ILE A 390 -6.76 -7.82 -21.50
C ILE A 390 -5.95 -7.78 -22.80
N GLY A 391 -5.46 -8.94 -23.27
CA GLY A 391 -4.70 -9.05 -24.52
C GLY A 391 -3.45 -8.16 -24.56
N LEU A 392 -2.86 -7.89 -23.39
CA LEU A 392 -1.77 -6.94 -23.22
C LEU A 392 -0.51 -7.40 -23.96
N LYS A 393 0.16 -6.47 -24.65
CA LYS A 393 1.38 -6.76 -25.40
C LYS A 393 2.59 -6.10 -24.75
N GLU A 394 3.78 -6.62 -25.03
CA GLU A 394 5.04 -6.09 -24.47
C GLU A 394 5.25 -4.61 -24.87
N GLU A 395 4.80 -4.20 -26.05
CA GLU A 395 4.94 -2.82 -26.53
C GLU A 395 4.15 -1.80 -25.70
N GLU A 396 3.11 -2.25 -24.98
CA GLU A 396 2.37 -1.40 -24.05
C GLU A 396 3.27 -0.86 -22.94
N TRP A 397 4.38 -1.54 -22.64
CA TRP A 397 5.33 -1.12 -21.61
C TRP A 397 6.47 -0.25 -22.13
N ASN A 398 6.50 0.07 -23.43
CA ASN A 398 7.55 0.90 -24.01
C ASN A 398 7.65 2.27 -23.34
N GLY A 399 8.79 2.53 -22.71
CA GLY A 399 9.03 3.80 -22.02
C GLY A 399 8.41 3.90 -20.62
N VAL A 400 7.86 2.81 -20.09
CA VAL A 400 7.47 2.64 -18.69
C VAL A 400 8.59 1.88 -17.97
N LYS A 401 8.92 2.28 -16.74
CA LYS A 401 10.01 1.70 -15.94
C LYS A 401 9.81 0.22 -15.65
N ARG A 402 8.55 -0.17 -15.36
CA ARG A 402 8.16 -1.55 -15.03
C ARG A 402 6.72 -1.80 -15.43
N ALA A 403 6.45 -3.01 -15.91
CA ALA A 403 5.10 -3.52 -16.03
C ALA A 403 4.51 -3.72 -14.63
N TYR A 404 3.32 -3.17 -14.38
CA TYR A 404 2.55 -3.43 -13.16
C TYR A 404 1.48 -4.50 -13.37
N TRP A 405 1.23 -4.91 -14.61
CA TRP A 405 0.29 -5.95 -14.96
C TRP A 405 0.90 -6.94 -15.96
N THR A 406 0.82 -8.24 -15.70
CA THR A 406 1.29 -9.28 -16.64
C THR A 406 0.33 -10.46 -16.79
N LEU A 407 -0.86 -10.39 -16.19
CA LEU A 407 -1.87 -11.45 -16.32
C LEU A 407 -2.67 -11.28 -17.61
N ASP A 408 -3.10 -12.40 -18.19
CA ASP A 408 -3.94 -12.40 -19.39
C ASP A 408 -5.36 -11.87 -19.13
N LYS A 409 -5.82 -11.99 -17.87
CA LYS A 409 -7.17 -11.66 -17.43
C LYS A 409 -7.16 -10.61 -16.33
N TYR A 410 -8.15 -9.73 -16.35
CA TYR A 410 -8.55 -8.85 -15.26
C TYR A 410 -9.80 -9.42 -14.58
N TYR A 411 -9.88 -9.30 -13.26
CA TYR A 411 -11.04 -9.69 -12.47
C TYR A 411 -11.71 -8.42 -11.95
N LEU A 412 -12.76 -7.98 -12.64
CA LEU A 412 -13.46 -6.74 -12.31
C LEU A 412 -14.36 -6.94 -11.09
N PRO A 413 -14.10 -6.28 -9.94
CA PRO A 413 -14.93 -6.41 -8.75
C PRO A 413 -16.24 -5.65 -8.90
N ILE A 414 -17.36 -6.33 -8.69
CA ILE A 414 -18.70 -5.75 -8.66
C ILE A 414 -19.25 -5.98 -7.25
N CYS A 415 -19.25 -4.93 -6.43
CA CYS A 415 -19.64 -5.01 -5.02
C CYS A 415 -21.01 -4.38 -4.84
N ARG A 416 -21.95 -5.12 -4.26
CA ARG A 416 -23.32 -4.66 -3.98
C ARG A 416 -23.57 -4.70 -2.48
N LEU A 417 -24.01 -3.58 -1.94
CA LEU A 417 -24.39 -3.51 -0.53
C LEU A 417 -25.75 -4.18 -0.38
N ASP A 418 -25.78 -5.32 0.30
CA ASP A 418 -27.03 -6.03 0.57
C ASP A 418 -27.82 -5.24 1.62
N GLY A 419 -29.08 -4.89 1.32
CA GLY A 419 -29.95 -4.21 2.28
C GLY A 419 -30.12 -5.06 3.55
N PHE A 420 -29.92 -4.43 4.71
CA PHE A 420 -29.98 -5.07 6.04
C PHE A 420 -31.35 -5.67 6.41
#